data_AF-A0A3S1A5K6-F1
#
_entry.id   AF-A0A3S1A5K6-F1
#
_cell.length_a   1.000
_cell.length_b   1.000
_cell.length_c   1.000
_cell.angle_alpha   90.00
_cell.angle_beta   90.00
_cell.angle_gamma   90.00
#
_symmetry.space_group_name_H-M   'P 1'
#
loop_
_entity.id
_entity.type
_entity.pdbx_description
1 polymer ?
#
loop_
_entity_poly.entity_id
_entity_poly.type
_entity_poly.pdbx_seq_one_letter_code
_entity_poly.pdbx_strand_id
1 'polypeptide(L)'
;MQSSAFAAGLASIPVCTEGRPECLDLVIQEMEQRYQPLEAQRDRDGIFALSYLRTTETLKNLFPSVGFDNPTSIIKEDALFADYYFRAYDDYHSGSSDVPPAWKIAFDAAKNQTVSGGGNLALGTSAHILRDLPFVLYELNQKGTPISYSDHNLFNQVLLNVNILEELALLYDPTIDDADVPGTEDDLQRFQVVALWRELAFRNYEKLRDAKTDSERALVVAEIEGLSAATATTLFEAFKNPPQSVTVPEPKTAPVLLALGGVLVSITGLKNGFKKRTPTLSVEK
;
A
#
# COMPACT_ATOMS: atom_id res chain seq x y z
N MET A 1 5.26 -26.01 15.61
CA MET A 1 3.86 -25.76 15.20
C MET A 1 3.00 -25.76 16.46
N GLN A 2 2.88 -24.61 17.12
CA GLN A 2 1.85 -24.39 18.14
C GLN A 2 0.93 -23.31 17.58
N SER A 3 -0.31 -23.71 17.33
CA SER A 3 -1.38 -22.86 16.85
C SER A 3 -1.88 -22.01 18.01
N SER A 4 -1.57 -20.71 17.99
CA SER A 4 -2.37 -19.71 18.69
C SER A 4 -3.76 -19.70 18.04
N ALA A 5 -4.80 -19.84 18.86
CA ALA A 5 -6.18 -19.74 18.42
C ALA A 5 -6.47 -18.26 18.10
N PHE A 6 -6.33 -17.89 16.83
CA PHE A 6 -6.79 -16.62 16.30
C PHE A 6 -8.32 -16.57 16.28
N ALA A 7 -8.90 -15.37 16.39
CA ALA A 7 -10.26 -15.15 15.90
C ALA A 7 -10.34 -15.72 14.49
N ALA A 8 -11.38 -16.52 14.21
CA ALA A 8 -11.47 -17.22 12.94
C ALA A 8 -11.47 -16.18 11.80
N GLY A 9 -10.48 -16.25 10.90
CA GLY A 9 -10.30 -15.27 9.81
C GLY A 9 -11.51 -15.23 8.86
N LEU A 10 -11.63 -14.18 8.05
CA LEU A 10 -12.74 -13.97 7.12
C LEU A 10 -13.01 -15.19 6.24
N ALA A 11 -11.95 -15.87 5.77
CA ALA A 11 -12.07 -17.05 4.91
C ALA A 11 -12.73 -18.26 5.59
N SER A 12 -12.84 -18.25 6.93
CA SER A 12 -13.53 -19.27 7.72
C SER A 12 -15.01 -18.98 7.98
N ILE A 13 -15.48 -17.76 7.67
CA ILE A 13 -16.88 -17.39 7.80
C ILE A 13 -17.69 -18.13 6.72
N PRO A 14 -18.85 -18.75 7.04
CA PRO A 14 -19.60 -19.58 6.10
C PRO A 14 -19.87 -18.95 4.73
N VAL A 15 -20.28 -17.67 4.69
CA VAL A 15 -20.53 -16.94 3.44
C VAL A 15 -19.29 -16.84 2.55
N CYS A 16 -18.11 -16.69 3.15
CA CYS A 16 -16.83 -16.63 2.47
C CYS A 16 -16.31 -18.01 2.08
N THR A 17 -16.45 -19.01 2.96
CA THR A 17 -16.10 -20.40 2.66
C THR A 17 -16.95 -20.97 1.50
N GLU A 18 -18.20 -20.54 1.38
CA GLU A 18 -19.09 -20.86 0.26
C GLU A 18 -18.79 -20.04 -0.99
N GLY A 19 -18.05 -18.93 -0.89
CA GLY A 19 -17.73 -18.03 -1.99
C GLY A 19 -18.96 -17.29 -2.52
N ARG A 20 -19.84 -16.84 -1.61
CA ARG A 20 -21.02 -16.04 -1.96
C ARG A 20 -20.69 -14.54 -2.01
N PRO A 21 -21.27 -13.75 -2.94
CA PRO A 21 -20.88 -12.35 -3.15
C PRO A 21 -20.94 -11.46 -1.91
N GLU A 22 -21.83 -11.75 -0.95
CA GLU A 22 -21.96 -11.03 0.32
C GLU A 22 -20.69 -11.12 1.18
N CYS A 23 -19.78 -12.05 0.88
CA CYS A 23 -18.46 -12.07 1.51
C CYS A 23 -17.65 -10.81 1.20
N LEU A 24 -17.76 -10.23 -0.02
CA LEU A 24 -17.04 -9.00 -0.37
C LEU A 24 -17.45 -7.83 0.55
N ASP A 25 -18.72 -7.79 0.97
CA ASP A 25 -19.19 -6.80 1.95
C ASP A 25 -18.50 -6.97 3.31
N LEU A 26 -18.33 -8.21 3.77
CA LEU A 26 -17.65 -8.49 5.04
C LEU A 26 -16.15 -8.16 4.98
N VAL A 27 -15.50 -8.46 3.85
CA VAL A 27 -14.09 -8.13 3.64
C VAL A 27 -13.90 -6.61 3.67
N ILE A 28 -14.72 -5.86 2.91
CA ILE A 28 -14.68 -4.40 2.90
C ILE A 28 -14.94 -3.83 4.30
N GLN A 29 -15.94 -4.34 5.00
CA GLN A 29 -16.26 -3.87 6.36
C GLN A 29 -15.09 -4.07 7.34
N GLU A 30 -14.38 -5.20 7.27
CA GLU A 30 -13.19 -5.46 8.09
C GLU A 30 -12.03 -4.53 7.70
N MET A 31 -11.80 -4.32 6.40
CA MET A 31 -10.79 -3.40 5.90
C MET A 31 -11.04 -1.96 6.35
N GLU A 32 -12.29 -1.48 6.29
CA GLU A 32 -12.69 -0.16 6.80
C GLU A 32 -12.40 -0.03 8.30
N GLN A 33 -12.77 -1.04 9.10
CA GLN A 33 -12.52 -1.04 10.55
C GLN A 33 -11.04 -0.97 10.88
N ARG A 34 -10.20 -1.71 10.13
CA ARG A 34 -8.74 -1.70 10.29
C ARG A 34 -8.11 -0.39 9.81
N TYR A 35 -8.66 0.22 8.75
CA TYR A 35 -8.14 1.44 8.16
C TYR A 35 -8.45 2.70 8.99
N GLN A 36 -9.65 2.82 9.57
CA GLN A 36 -10.08 3.99 10.34
C GLN A 36 -9.06 4.52 11.37
N PRO A 37 -8.47 3.68 12.25
CA PRO A 37 -7.46 4.17 13.19
C PRO A 37 -6.14 4.59 12.52
N LEU A 38 -5.78 4.01 11.37
CA LEU A 38 -4.58 4.38 10.61
C LEU A 38 -4.76 5.76 9.98
N GLU A 39 -5.92 6.02 9.39
CA GLU A 39 -6.26 7.32 8.82
C GLU A 39 -6.23 8.42 9.90
N ALA A 40 -6.90 8.18 11.04
CA ALA A 40 -6.98 9.13 12.14
C ALA A 40 -5.59 9.52 12.69
N GLN A 41 -4.62 8.61 12.61
CA GLN A 41 -3.25 8.81 13.08
C GLN A 41 -2.28 9.23 11.96
N ARG A 42 -2.74 9.26 10.70
CA ARG A 42 -1.89 9.38 9.51
C ARG A 42 -0.74 8.37 9.51
N ASP A 43 -1.03 7.15 9.94
CA ASP A 43 -0.07 6.06 9.97
C ASP A 43 0.30 5.64 8.55
N ARG A 44 1.60 5.41 8.28
CA ARG A 44 2.08 5.04 6.95
C ARG A 44 1.63 3.65 6.51
N ASP A 45 1.25 2.77 7.44
CA ASP A 45 0.59 1.50 7.11
C ASP A 45 -0.76 1.72 6.40
N GLY A 46 -1.39 2.88 6.66
CA GLY A 46 -2.62 3.32 6.03
C GLY A 46 -2.53 3.51 4.51
N ILE A 47 -1.33 3.72 3.96
CA ILE A 47 -1.14 3.91 2.50
C ILE A 47 -1.49 2.64 1.74
N PHE A 48 -0.90 1.50 2.12
CA PHE A 48 -1.23 0.22 1.48
C PHE A 48 -2.64 -0.24 1.87
N ALA A 49 -3.03 -0.09 3.14
CA ALA A 49 -4.35 -0.48 3.61
C ALA A 49 -5.49 0.18 2.81
N LEU A 50 -5.40 1.50 2.56
CA LEU A 50 -6.38 2.21 1.74
C LEU A 50 -6.35 1.73 0.28
N SER A 51 -5.16 1.56 -0.30
CA SER A 51 -5.03 1.05 -1.68
C SER A 51 -5.67 -0.32 -1.85
N TYR A 52 -5.51 -1.18 -0.85
CA TYR A 52 -6.11 -2.51 -0.89
C TYR A 52 -7.64 -2.44 -0.71
N LEU A 53 -8.13 -1.62 0.24
CA LEU A 53 -9.56 -1.36 0.40
C LEU A 53 -10.22 -0.90 -0.91
N ARG A 54 -9.65 0.12 -1.59
CA ARG A 54 -10.18 0.57 -2.89
C ARG A 54 -10.12 -0.50 -3.97
N THR A 55 -9.11 -1.37 -3.94
CA THR A 55 -9.02 -2.49 -4.88
C THR A 55 -10.18 -3.47 -4.68
N THR A 56 -10.50 -3.83 -3.44
CA THR A 56 -11.62 -4.75 -3.14
C THR A 56 -12.98 -4.09 -3.40
N GLU A 57 -13.14 -2.79 -3.16
CA GLU A 57 -14.33 -2.05 -3.58
C GLU A 57 -14.51 -2.03 -5.10
N THR A 58 -13.43 -1.80 -5.87
CA THR A 58 -13.46 -1.87 -7.33
C THR A 58 -13.78 -3.28 -7.81
N LEU A 59 -13.24 -4.33 -7.16
CA LEU A 59 -13.63 -5.72 -7.43
C LEU A 59 -15.13 -5.88 -7.25
N LYS A 60 -15.69 -5.51 -6.10
CA LYS A 60 -17.13 -5.63 -5.83
C LYS A 60 -17.98 -4.92 -6.88
N ASN A 61 -17.61 -3.70 -7.25
CA ASN A 61 -18.34 -2.90 -8.23
C ASN A 61 -18.32 -3.54 -9.63
N LEU A 62 -17.18 -4.09 -10.04
CA LEU A 62 -17.00 -4.67 -11.37
C LEU A 62 -17.34 -6.16 -11.44
N PHE A 63 -17.47 -6.84 -10.29
CA PHE A 63 -17.62 -8.30 -10.18
C PHE A 63 -18.66 -8.90 -11.14
N PRO A 64 -19.86 -8.31 -11.33
CA PRO A 64 -20.86 -8.86 -12.25
C PRO A 64 -20.49 -8.75 -13.74
N SER A 65 -19.53 -7.89 -14.09
CA SER A 65 -19.19 -7.51 -15.46
C SER A 65 -17.87 -8.10 -15.98
N VAL A 66 -16.94 -8.47 -15.09
CA VAL A 66 -15.60 -8.98 -15.46
C VAL A 66 -15.69 -10.31 -16.19
N GLY A 67 -16.67 -11.16 -15.85
CA GLY A 67 -16.94 -12.41 -16.56
C GLY A 67 -16.02 -13.57 -16.16
N PHE A 68 -15.68 -13.69 -14.87
CA PHE A 68 -14.91 -14.82 -14.33
C PHE A 68 -15.55 -16.17 -14.66
N ASP A 69 -14.72 -17.13 -15.06
CA ASP A 69 -15.12 -18.52 -15.32
C ASP A 69 -15.59 -19.19 -14.02
N ASN A 70 -14.92 -18.89 -12.90
CA ASN A 70 -15.30 -19.35 -11.56
C ASN A 70 -15.38 -18.21 -10.53
N PRO A 71 -16.49 -17.45 -10.49
CA PRO A 71 -16.65 -16.31 -9.57
C PRO A 71 -16.59 -16.74 -8.11
N THR A 72 -17.08 -17.94 -7.79
CA THR A 72 -17.03 -18.49 -6.42
C THR A 72 -15.60 -18.66 -5.91
N SER A 73 -14.67 -19.10 -6.76
CA SER A 73 -13.26 -19.20 -6.35
C SER A 73 -12.63 -17.80 -6.17
N ILE A 74 -12.99 -16.81 -6.99
CA ILE A 74 -12.48 -15.43 -6.83
C ILE A 74 -12.90 -14.82 -5.49
N ILE A 75 -14.15 -15.03 -5.06
CA ILE A 75 -14.60 -14.53 -3.75
C ILE A 75 -13.85 -15.22 -2.59
N LYS A 76 -13.55 -16.52 -2.74
CA LYS A 76 -12.74 -17.25 -1.75
C LYS A 76 -11.30 -16.75 -1.73
N GLU A 77 -10.75 -16.41 -2.90
CA GLU A 77 -9.44 -15.79 -3.03
C GLU A 77 -9.39 -14.44 -2.34
N ASP A 78 -10.34 -13.54 -2.59
CA ASP A 78 -10.40 -12.22 -1.96
C ASP A 78 -10.38 -12.31 -0.43
N ALA A 79 -11.24 -13.15 0.16
CA ALA A 79 -11.30 -13.32 1.61
C ALA A 79 -10.03 -13.95 2.21
N LEU A 80 -9.46 -14.97 1.54
CA LEU A 80 -8.24 -15.61 2.03
C LEU A 80 -7.03 -14.69 1.86
N PHE A 81 -6.97 -13.91 0.79
CA PHE A 81 -5.90 -12.97 0.54
C PHE A 81 -5.89 -11.84 1.58
N ALA A 82 -7.08 -11.34 1.95
CA ALA A 82 -7.24 -10.40 3.04
C ALA A 82 -6.72 -10.97 4.38
N ASP A 83 -7.08 -12.22 4.71
CA ASP A 83 -6.59 -12.89 5.92
C ASP A 83 -5.06 -13.07 5.95
N TYR A 84 -4.40 -13.20 4.80
CA TYR A 84 -2.94 -13.24 4.74
C TYR A 84 -2.32 -11.88 5.14
N TYR A 85 -2.84 -10.78 4.60
CA TYR A 85 -2.39 -9.44 4.95
C TYR A 85 -2.69 -9.11 6.43
N PHE A 86 -3.91 -9.39 6.88
CA PHE A 86 -4.33 -9.09 8.25
C PHE A 86 -3.48 -9.82 9.29
N ARG A 87 -3.14 -11.10 9.04
CA ARG A 87 -2.21 -11.82 9.91
C ARG A 87 -0.82 -11.20 9.92
N ALA A 88 -0.27 -10.84 8.76
CA ALA A 88 1.05 -10.21 8.70
C ALA A 88 1.08 -8.87 9.47
N TYR A 89 0.03 -8.06 9.34
CA TYR A 89 -0.16 -6.82 10.08
C TYR A 89 -0.29 -7.10 11.60
N ASP A 90 -1.22 -7.98 12.00
CA ASP A 90 -1.48 -8.29 13.43
C ASP A 90 -0.23 -8.88 14.11
N ASP A 91 0.50 -9.76 13.42
CA ASP A 91 1.76 -10.33 13.89
C ASP A 91 2.83 -9.23 14.09
N TYR A 92 2.97 -8.31 13.14
CA TYR A 92 3.95 -7.22 13.26
C TYR A 92 3.62 -6.27 14.41
N HIS A 93 2.37 -5.81 14.51
CA HIS A 93 1.96 -4.83 15.51
C HIS A 93 1.81 -5.41 16.92
N SER A 94 1.62 -6.72 17.05
CA SER A 94 1.69 -7.42 18.34
C SER A 94 3.12 -7.75 18.79
N GLY A 95 4.12 -7.54 17.93
CA GLY A 95 5.53 -7.85 18.21
C GLY A 95 5.90 -9.32 18.05
N SER A 96 5.12 -10.10 17.29
CA SER A 96 5.43 -11.47 16.93
C SER A 96 6.73 -11.56 16.11
N SER A 97 7.45 -12.69 16.24
CA SER A 97 8.59 -13.01 15.39
C SER A 97 8.19 -13.57 14.02
N ASP A 98 6.92 -13.93 13.85
CA ASP A 98 6.44 -14.73 12.71
C ASP A 98 5.97 -13.87 11.53
N VAL A 99 6.49 -12.64 11.43
CA VAL A 99 6.20 -11.71 10.34
C VAL A 99 6.99 -12.12 9.08
N PRO A 100 6.33 -12.28 7.92
CA PRO A 100 7.03 -12.59 6.67
C PRO A 100 8.08 -11.50 6.35
N PRO A 101 9.31 -11.87 5.90
CA PRO A 101 10.39 -10.90 5.72
C PRO A 101 10.05 -9.70 4.82
N ALA A 102 9.33 -9.92 3.71
CA ALA A 102 8.89 -8.84 2.83
C ALA A 102 7.94 -7.85 3.53
N TRP A 103 6.98 -8.38 4.29
CA TRP A 103 6.06 -7.58 5.11
C TRP A 103 6.79 -6.85 6.23
N LYS A 104 7.75 -7.51 6.89
CA LYS A 104 8.57 -6.88 7.92
C LYS A 104 9.32 -5.66 7.38
N ILE A 105 9.92 -5.76 6.19
CA ILE A 105 10.61 -4.62 5.54
C ILE A 105 9.61 -3.49 5.27
N ALA A 106 8.42 -3.80 4.74
CA ALA A 106 7.39 -2.82 4.46
C ALA A 106 6.94 -2.07 5.72
N PHE A 107 6.58 -2.81 6.79
CA PHE A 107 6.11 -2.22 8.04
C PHE A 107 7.22 -1.50 8.83
N ASP A 108 8.47 -2.00 8.80
CA ASP A 108 9.61 -1.28 9.38
C ASP A 108 9.83 0.05 8.64
N ALA A 109 9.67 0.08 7.31
CA ALA A 109 9.83 1.28 6.51
C ALA A 109 8.72 2.31 6.77
N ALA A 110 7.47 1.84 6.89
CA ALA A 110 6.31 2.66 7.22
C ALA A 110 6.43 3.27 8.62
N LYS A 111 6.66 2.43 9.64
CA LYS A 111 6.85 2.85 11.03
C LYS A 111 7.96 3.88 11.21
N ASN A 112 9.10 3.68 10.55
CA ASN A 112 10.26 4.57 10.67
C ASN A 112 10.25 5.72 9.65
N GLN A 113 9.25 5.78 8.76
CA GLN A 113 9.12 6.76 7.69
C GLN A 113 10.39 6.91 6.84
N THR A 114 11.06 5.80 6.56
CA THR A 114 12.36 5.78 5.88
C THR A 114 12.26 5.79 4.36
N VAL A 115 11.06 5.67 3.81
CA VAL A 115 10.77 5.74 2.37
C VAL A 115 9.65 6.75 2.09
N SER A 116 9.54 7.21 0.84
CA SER A 116 8.45 8.10 0.42
C SER A 116 7.08 7.42 0.52
N GLY A 117 5.98 8.19 0.42
CA GLY A 117 4.64 7.60 0.34
C GLY A 117 4.49 6.57 -0.80
N GLY A 118 5.05 6.86 -1.98
CA GLY A 118 5.08 5.92 -3.10
C GLY A 118 5.89 4.65 -2.80
N GLY A 119 6.98 4.78 -2.03
CA GLY A 119 7.74 3.64 -1.52
C GLY A 119 6.92 2.73 -0.60
N ASN A 120 6.12 3.30 0.31
CA ASN A 120 5.22 2.51 1.18
C ASN A 120 4.20 1.73 0.35
N LEU A 121 3.59 2.38 -0.66
CA LEU A 121 2.64 1.73 -1.56
C LEU A 121 3.30 0.57 -2.34
N ALA A 122 4.48 0.80 -2.92
CA ALA A 122 5.20 -0.20 -3.68
C ALA A 122 5.64 -1.40 -2.81
N LEU A 123 6.15 -1.13 -1.59
CA LEU A 123 6.55 -2.17 -0.65
C LEU A 123 5.37 -3.06 -0.24
N GLY A 124 4.26 -2.46 0.21
CA GLY A 124 3.05 -3.21 0.59
C GLY A 124 2.48 -4.02 -0.57
N THR A 125 2.37 -3.41 -1.76
CA THR A 125 1.89 -4.09 -2.97
C THR A 125 2.78 -5.27 -3.35
N SER A 126 4.10 -5.10 -3.30
CA SER A 126 5.06 -6.16 -3.62
C SER A 126 5.01 -7.31 -2.62
N ALA A 127 4.88 -7.03 -1.31
CA ALA A 127 4.76 -8.06 -0.29
C ALA A 127 3.47 -8.85 -0.47
N HIS A 128 2.35 -8.17 -0.67
CA HIS A 128 1.06 -8.81 -0.88
C HIS A 128 1.06 -9.69 -2.15
N ILE A 129 1.57 -9.19 -3.27
CA ILE A 129 1.53 -9.96 -4.51
C ILE A 129 2.62 -11.04 -4.56
N LEU A 130 3.88 -10.70 -4.33
CA LEU A 130 4.98 -11.64 -4.55
C LEU A 130 5.10 -12.68 -3.45
N ARG A 131 4.69 -12.34 -2.21
CA ARG A 131 4.76 -13.26 -1.07
C ARG A 131 3.42 -13.94 -0.83
N ASP A 132 2.34 -13.20 -0.62
CA ASP A 132 1.09 -13.81 -0.13
C ASP A 132 0.34 -14.57 -1.24
N LEU A 133 0.21 -13.99 -2.43
CA LEU A 133 -0.61 -14.55 -3.51
C LEU A 133 -0.23 -16.00 -3.90
N PRO A 134 1.06 -16.39 -4.07
CA PRO A 134 1.41 -17.78 -4.35
C PRO A 134 0.88 -18.76 -3.30
N PHE A 135 0.92 -18.38 -2.02
CA PHE A 135 0.45 -19.21 -0.91
C PHE A 135 -1.07 -19.26 -0.84
N VAL A 136 -1.76 -18.15 -1.10
CA VAL A 136 -3.23 -18.10 -1.20
C VAL A 136 -3.72 -19.03 -2.31
N LEU A 137 -3.17 -18.91 -3.52
CA LEU A 137 -3.53 -19.75 -4.66
C LEU A 137 -3.27 -21.23 -4.37
N TYR A 138 -2.13 -21.52 -3.72
CA TYR A 138 -1.79 -22.87 -3.31
C TYR A 138 -2.77 -23.44 -2.28
N GLU A 139 -3.14 -22.66 -1.26
CA GLU A 139 -4.09 -23.08 -0.23
C GLU A 139 -5.50 -23.33 -0.82
N LEU A 140 -5.97 -22.48 -1.73
CA LEU A 140 -7.24 -22.69 -2.45
C LEU A 140 -7.21 -23.95 -3.32
N ASN A 141 -6.10 -24.20 -4.02
CA ASN A 141 -5.92 -25.43 -4.77
C ASN A 141 -6.01 -26.66 -3.87
N GLN A 142 -5.37 -26.63 -2.69
CA GLN A 142 -5.43 -27.72 -1.71
C GLN A 142 -6.85 -27.93 -1.14
N LYS A 143 -7.66 -26.86 -1.07
CA LYS A 143 -9.08 -26.92 -0.68
C LYS A 143 -10.02 -27.33 -1.82
N GLY A 144 -9.49 -27.62 -3.01
CA GLY A 144 -10.29 -28.04 -4.17
C GLY A 144 -11.02 -26.90 -4.89
N THR A 145 -10.62 -25.65 -4.65
CA THR A 145 -11.18 -24.45 -5.30
C THR A 145 -10.08 -23.66 -6.00
N PRO A 146 -9.32 -24.25 -6.94
CA PRO A 146 -8.22 -23.56 -7.60
C PRO A 146 -8.70 -22.36 -8.41
N ILE A 147 -7.80 -21.40 -8.58
CA ILE A 147 -7.96 -20.27 -9.51
C ILE A 147 -7.33 -20.66 -10.85
N SER A 148 -8.08 -20.48 -11.93
CA SER A 148 -7.58 -20.73 -13.27
C SER A 148 -6.60 -19.61 -13.70
N TYR A 149 -5.69 -19.91 -14.62
CA TYR A 149 -4.82 -18.88 -15.20
C TYR A 149 -5.63 -17.82 -15.98
N SER A 150 -6.77 -18.23 -16.56
CA SER A 150 -7.73 -17.34 -17.23
C SER A 150 -8.27 -16.31 -16.24
N ASP A 151 -8.88 -16.78 -15.14
CA ASP A 151 -9.45 -15.93 -14.09
C ASP A 151 -8.39 -15.06 -13.40
N HIS A 152 -7.21 -15.62 -13.13
CA HIS A 152 -6.08 -14.88 -12.58
C HIS A 152 -5.73 -13.68 -13.48
N ASN A 153 -5.69 -13.85 -14.80
CA ASN A 153 -5.42 -12.76 -15.73
C ASN A 153 -6.61 -11.83 -15.91
N LEU A 154 -7.83 -12.34 -15.84
CA LEU A 154 -9.05 -11.55 -15.96
C LEU A 154 -9.16 -10.51 -14.84
N PHE A 155 -8.66 -10.84 -13.64
CA PHE A 155 -8.56 -9.91 -12.52
C PHE A 155 -7.74 -8.65 -12.85
N ASN A 156 -6.81 -8.70 -13.81
CA ASN A 156 -6.08 -7.51 -14.25
C ASN A 156 -7.02 -6.42 -14.80
N GLN A 157 -8.21 -6.78 -15.31
CA GLN A 157 -9.22 -5.80 -15.70
C GLN A 157 -9.76 -5.00 -14.51
N VAL A 158 -9.84 -5.61 -13.32
CA VAL A 158 -10.22 -4.91 -12.09
C VAL A 158 -9.12 -3.92 -11.72
N LEU A 159 -7.86 -4.35 -11.72
CA LEU A 159 -6.70 -3.54 -11.34
C LEU A 159 -6.52 -2.31 -12.24
N LEU A 160 -6.83 -2.41 -13.54
CA LEU A 160 -6.82 -1.27 -14.46
C LEU A 160 -7.82 -0.16 -14.11
N ASN A 161 -8.82 -0.46 -13.28
CA ASN A 161 -9.86 0.49 -12.86
C ASN A 161 -9.68 1.00 -11.42
N VAL A 162 -8.55 0.68 -10.77
CA VAL A 162 -8.23 1.21 -9.44
C VAL A 162 -7.52 2.55 -9.61
N ASN A 163 -8.18 3.65 -9.23
CA ASN A 163 -7.58 4.98 -9.18
C ASN A 163 -7.54 5.47 -7.73
N ILE A 164 -6.34 5.62 -7.17
CA ILE A 164 -6.14 5.85 -5.73
C ILE A 164 -5.05 6.88 -5.41
N LEU A 165 -4.28 7.32 -6.41
CA LEU A 165 -3.11 8.16 -6.17
C LEU A 165 -3.48 9.55 -5.66
N GLU A 166 -4.53 10.16 -6.24
CA GLU A 166 -5.03 11.46 -5.80
C GLU A 166 -5.50 11.41 -4.34
N GLU A 167 -6.27 10.38 -3.98
CA GLU A 167 -6.76 10.19 -2.60
C GLU A 167 -5.60 9.97 -1.61
N LEU A 168 -4.61 9.14 -1.98
CA LEU A 168 -3.42 8.93 -1.15
C LEU A 168 -2.55 10.18 -1.01
N ALA A 169 -2.40 10.96 -2.08
CA ALA A 169 -1.61 12.19 -2.06
C ALA A 169 -2.25 13.25 -1.14
N LEU A 170 -3.58 13.36 -1.17
CA LEU A 170 -4.34 14.26 -0.29
C LEU A 170 -4.25 13.85 1.19
N LEU A 171 -4.29 12.55 1.49
CA LEU A 171 -4.36 12.06 2.87
C LEU A 171 -2.98 11.90 3.54
N TYR A 172 -1.97 11.46 2.80
CA TYR A 172 -0.72 10.98 3.39
C TYR A 172 0.53 11.74 2.95
N ASP A 173 0.74 11.91 1.66
CA ASP A 173 1.99 12.47 1.14
C ASP A 173 1.79 12.99 -0.29
N PRO A 174 1.84 14.32 -0.52
CA PRO A 174 1.72 14.90 -1.85
C PRO A 174 2.71 14.28 -2.85
N THR A 175 3.88 13.81 -2.39
CA THR A 175 4.87 13.21 -3.29
C THR A 175 4.48 11.84 -3.86
N ILE A 176 3.35 11.27 -3.42
CA ILE A 176 2.77 10.05 -4.03
C ILE A 176 2.34 10.34 -5.48
N ASP A 177 1.95 11.59 -5.75
CA ASP A 177 1.54 12.10 -7.05
C ASP A 177 2.60 13.01 -7.72
N ASP A 178 3.71 13.33 -7.04
CA ASP A 178 4.80 14.19 -7.58
C ASP A 178 5.77 13.45 -8.55
N ALA A 179 5.45 12.23 -8.99
CA ALA A 179 6.09 11.70 -10.19
C ALA A 179 5.55 12.52 -11.38
N ASP A 180 6.29 13.58 -11.72
CA ASP A 180 6.03 14.77 -12.56
C ASP A 180 5.31 14.61 -13.94
N VAL A 181 4.36 13.69 -14.08
CA VAL A 181 3.41 13.59 -15.19
C VAL A 181 2.04 13.18 -14.64
N PRO A 182 1.14 14.13 -14.35
CA PRO A 182 -0.27 13.82 -14.14
C PRO A 182 -0.86 13.14 -15.38
N GLY A 183 -1.31 11.88 -15.28
CA GLY A 183 -2.01 11.20 -16.38
C GLY A 183 -1.81 9.68 -16.48
N THR A 184 -2.44 9.08 -17.50
CA THR A 184 -2.59 7.63 -17.71
C THR A 184 -1.28 6.84 -17.95
N GLU A 185 -0.16 7.50 -18.23
CA GLU A 185 1.09 6.83 -18.63
C GLU A 185 1.86 6.27 -17.42
N ASP A 186 1.93 6.98 -16.29
CA ASP A 186 2.54 6.46 -15.05
C ASP A 186 1.68 5.32 -14.47
N ASP A 187 0.36 5.47 -14.50
CA ASP A 187 -0.58 4.41 -14.11
C ASP A 187 -0.40 3.12 -14.93
N LEU A 188 -0.15 3.24 -16.25
CA LEU A 188 0.12 2.10 -17.11
C LEU A 188 1.47 1.43 -16.80
N GLN A 189 2.53 2.19 -16.52
CA GLN A 189 3.83 1.64 -16.15
C GLN A 189 3.77 0.94 -14.79
N ARG A 190 3.12 1.56 -13.80
CA ARG A 190 2.86 0.93 -12.50
C ARG A 190 2.03 -0.34 -12.64
N PHE A 191 0.96 -0.29 -13.44
CA PHE A 191 0.15 -1.47 -13.74
C PHE A 191 0.97 -2.59 -14.41
N GLN A 192 1.88 -2.28 -15.34
CA GLN A 192 2.76 -3.28 -15.95
C GLN A 192 3.63 -4.00 -14.91
N VAL A 193 4.19 -3.26 -13.94
CA VAL A 193 4.96 -3.87 -12.83
C VAL A 193 4.09 -4.78 -11.98
N VAL A 194 2.87 -4.33 -11.62
CA VAL A 194 1.91 -5.14 -10.87
C VAL A 194 1.53 -6.41 -11.64
N ALA A 195 1.24 -6.31 -12.94
CA ALA A 195 0.91 -7.45 -13.78
C ALA A 195 2.07 -8.45 -13.87
N LEU A 196 3.32 -7.97 -13.97
CA LEU A 196 4.51 -8.81 -13.94
C LEU A 196 4.68 -9.54 -12.61
N TRP A 197 4.44 -8.86 -11.48
CA TRP A 197 4.47 -9.50 -10.16
C TRP A 197 3.39 -10.56 -10.00
N ARG A 198 2.19 -10.31 -10.52
CA ARG A 198 1.09 -11.30 -10.50
C ARG A 198 1.41 -12.53 -11.34
N GLU A 199 1.96 -12.34 -12.54
CA GLU A 199 2.46 -13.44 -13.37
C GLU A 199 3.49 -14.28 -12.62
N LEU A 200 4.50 -13.64 -12.02
CA LEU A 200 5.53 -14.33 -11.23
C LEU A 200 4.94 -15.07 -10.02
N ALA A 201 3.97 -14.46 -9.34
CA ALA A 201 3.27 -15.08 -8.24
C ALA A 201 2.51 -16.34 -8.67
N PHE A 202 1.83 -16.29 -9.83
CA PHE A 202 1.14 -17.45 -10.39
C PHE A 202 2.12 -18.58 -10.74
N ARG A 203 3.27 -18.27 -11.35
CA ARG A 203 4.32 -19.27 -11.62
C ARG A 203 4.87 -19.91 -10.34
N ASN A 204 5.04 -19.13 -9.29
CA ASN A 204 5.46 -19.66 -7.99
C ASN A 204 4.38 -20.55 -7.35
N TYR A 205 3.11 -20.22 -7.51
CA TYR A 205 2.00 -21.12 -7.15
C TYR A 205 2.07 -22.44 -7.93
N GLU A 206 2.30 -22.40 -9.25
CA GLU A 206 2.43 -23.62 -10.05
C GLU A 206 3.58 -24.50 -9.55
N LYS A 207 4.73 -23.91 -9.19
CA LYS A 207 5.83 -24.65 -8.55
C LYS A 207 5.41 -25.31 -7.23
N LEU A 208 4.66 -24.60 -6.36
CA LEU A 208 4.18 -25.16 -5.08
C LEU A 208 3.22 -26.34 -5.31
N ARG A 209 2.29 -26.18 -6.26
CA ARG A 209 1.33 -27.22 -6.68
C ARG A 209 2.05 -28.45 -7.23
N ASP A 210 3.07 -28.22 -8.06
CA ASP A 210 3.70 -29.29 -8.84
C ASP A 210 4.83 -30.01 -8.08
N ALA A 211 5.33 -29.44 -6.96
CA ALA A 211 6.27 -30.08 -6.05
C ALA A 211 5.75 -31.43 -5.53
N LYS A 212 6.53 -32.50 -5.74
CA LYS A 212 6.15 -33.90 -5.47
C LYS A 212 6.44 -34.32 -4.03
N THR A 213 7.41 -33.66 -3.40
CA THR A 213 7.82 -33.95 -2.02
C THR A 213 7.73 -32.72 -1.13
N ASP A 214 7.64 -32.94 0.18
CA ASP A 214 7.66 -31.85 1.16
C ASP A 214 8.98 -31.07 1.11
N SER A 215 10.10 -31.75 0.83
CA SER A 215 11.40 -31.10 0.67
C SER A 215 11.45 -30.18 -0.56
N GLU A 216 10.93 -30.63 -1.70
CA GLU A 216 10.81 -29.77 -2.90
C GLU A 216 9.90 -28.58 -2.62
N ARG A 217 8.78 -28.79 -1.93
CA ARG A 217 7.86 -27.71 -1.57
C ARG A 217 8.51 -26.71 -0.62
N ALA A 218 9.28 -27.18 0.36
CA ALA A 218 10.01 -26.32 1.28
C ALA A 218 11.07 -25.45 0.56
N LEU A 219 11.72 -25.99 -0.48
CA LEU A 219 12.61 -25.19 -1.34
C LEU A 219 11.86 -24.09 -2.09
N VAL A 220 10.70 -24.40 -2.67
CA VAL A 220 9.87 -23.40 -3.36
C VAL A 220 9.36 -22.33 -2.38
N VAL A 221 8.95 -22.71 -1.17
CA VAL A 221 8.59 -21.75 -0.10
C VAL A 221 9.77 -20.81 0.19
N ALA A 222 10.98 -21.35 0.37
CA ALA A 222 12.17 -20.56 0.62
C ALA A 222 12.53 -19.63 -0.56
N GLU A 223 12.33 -20.07 -1.81
CA GLU A 223 12.48 -19.24 -3.00
C GLU A 223 11.50 -18.05 -3.00
N ILE A 224 10.23 -18.28 -2.68
CA ILE A 224 9.19 -17.24 -2.63
C ILE A 224 9.51 -16.20 -1.54
N GLU A 225 9.83 -16.66 -0.33
CA GLU A 225 10.19 -15.78 0.78
C GLU A 225 11.48 -14.99 0.48
N GLY A 226 12.49 -15.64 -0.12
CA GLY A 226 13.73 -14.98 -0.52
C GLY A 226 13.55 -13.95 -1.63
N LEU A 227 12.80 -14.29 -2.69
CA LEU A 227 12.52 -13.40 -3.81
C LEU A 227 11.73 -12.17 -3.39
N SER A 228 10.66 -12.36 -2.61
CA SER A 228 9.83 -11.26 -2.13
C SER A 228 10.62 -10.33 -1.19
N ALA A 229 11.43 -10.88 -0.28
CA ALA A 229 12.31 -10.08 0.59
C ALA A 229 13.38 -9.30 -0.19
N ALA A 230 14.00 -9.92 -1.20
CA ALA A 230 14.99 -9.27 -2.06
C ALA A 230 14.37 -8.14 -2.89
N THR A 231 13.13 -8.34 -3.36
CA THR A 231 12.38 -7.31 -4.08
C THR A 231 12.03 -6.15 -3.15
N ALA A 232 11.52 -6.44 -1.94
CA ALA A 232 11.24 -5.43 -0.93
C ALA A 232 12.51 -4.63 -0.56
N THR A 233 13.67 -5.28 -0.41
CA THR A 233 14.95 -4.59 -0.15
C THR A 233 15.35 -3.66 -1.31
N THR A 234 15.15 -4.10 -2.55
CA THR A 234 15.46 -3.28 -3.74
C THR A 234 14.55 -2.05 -3.82
N LEU A 235 13.25 -2.23 -3.57
CA LEU A 235 12.28 -1.14 -3.52
C LEU A 235 12.60 -0.16 -2.37
N PHE A 236 12.94 -0.69 -1.19
CA PHE A 236 13.33 0.13 -0.05
C PHE A 236 14.50 1.06 -0.40
N GLU A 237 15.57 0.55 -1.00
CA GLU A 237 16.72 1.38 -1.39
C GLU A 237 16.38 2.37 -2.52
N ALA A 238 15.50 1.99 -3.46
CA ALA A 238 15.07 2.88 -4.55
C ALA A 238 14.22 4.07 -4.06
N PHE A 239 13.41 3.88 -3.01
CA PHE A 239 12.47 4.87 -2.49
C PHE A 239 12.90 5.50 -1.17
N LYS A 240 14.12 5.23 -0.72
CA LYS A 240 14.66 5.73 0.54
C LYS A 240 14.66 7.25 0.56
N ASN A 241 14.09 7.84 1.61
CA ASN A 241 14.17 9.27 1.81
C ASN A 241 15.65 9.68 1.96
N PRO A 242 16.12 10.74 1.28
CA PRO A 242 17.44 11.27 1.57
C PRO A 242 17.52 11.63 3.06
N PRO A 243 18.68 11.46 3.72
CA PRO A 243 18.82 11.79 5.14
C PRO A 243 18.35 13.24 5.34
N GLN A 244 17.30 13.42 6.14
CA GLN A 244 16.73 14.73 6.39
C GLN A 244 17.80 15.63 7.03
N SER A 245 18.31 16.62 6.28
CA SER A 245 18.83 17.81 6.95
C SER A 245 17.63 18.47 7.61
N VAL A 246 17.63 18.54 8.93
CA VAL A 246 16.62 19.24 9.72
C VAL A 246 16.67 20.73 9.34
N THR A 247 15.98 21.11 8.28
CA THR A 247 15.62 22.50 8.01
C THR A 247 14.22 22.67 8.57
N VAL A 248 14.15 23.14 9.82
CA VAL A 248 12.92 23.71 10.39
C VAL A 248 12.44 24.78 9.40
N PRO A 249 11.25 24.65 8.80
CA PRO A 249 10.72 25.70 7.95
C PRO A 249 10.54 26.95 8.81
N GLU A 250 11.19 28.05 8.43
CA GLU A 250 10.91 29.35 9.02
C GLU A 250 9.41 29.63 8.83
N PRO A 251 8.67 30.04 9.87
CA PRO A 251 7.25 30.31 9.73
C PRO A 251 7.05 31.38 8.66
N LYS A 252 6.39 31.04 7.56
CA LYS A 252 5.98 32.01 6.55
C LYS A 252 5.02 32.99 7.23
N THR A 253 5.50 34.20 7.52
CA THR A 253 4.65 35.32 7.90
C THR A 253 3.76 35.65 6.69
N ALA A 254 2.53 35.15 6.69
CA ALA A 254 1.52 35.63 5.75
C ALA A 254 1.21 37.10 6.10
N PRO A 255 1.24 38.04 5.14
CA PRO A 255 0.83 39.40 5.42
C PRO A 255 -0.68 39.42 5.64
N VAL A 256 -1.10 39.85 6.83
CA VAL A 256 -2.50 40.22 7.09
C VAL A 256 -2.76 41.51 6.30
N LEU A 257 -3.54 41.42 5.22
CA LEU A 257 -3.95 42.58 4.44
C LEU A 257 -5.14 43.26 5.14
N LEU A 258 -4.84 44.24 6.00
CA LEU A 258 -5.84 45.19 6.51
C LEU A 258 -5.93 46.37 5.53
N ALA A 259 -7.03 46.44 4.79
CA ALA A 259 -7.33 47.55 3.89
C ALA A 259 -7.74 48.78 4.71
N LEU A 260 -6.87 49.78 4.79
CA LEU A 260 -7.21 51.15 5.20
C LEU A 260 -6.40 52.14 4.37
N GLY A 261 -7.10 53.01 3.61
CA GLY A 261 -6.61 54.31 3.14
C GLY A 261 -5.34 54.30 2.28
N GLY A 262 -5.51 54.27 0.96
CA GLY A 262 -4.43 54.16 -0.01
C GLY A 262 -3.26 55.15 0.15
N VAL A 263 -2.07 54.59 0.32
CA VAL A 263 -0.80 54.97 -0.33
C VAL A 263 0.07 53.70 -0.32
N LEU A 264 0.54 53.22 -1.48
CA LEU A 264 1.57 52.17 -1.55
C LEU A 264 2.96 52.80 -1.37
N VAL A 265 3.71 52.37 -0.37
CA VAL A 265 5.16 52.61 -0.28
C VAL A 265 5.85 51.25 -0.27
N SER A 266 6.54 50.92 -1.36
CA SER A 266 7.44 49.75 -1.42
C SER A 266 8.79 50.12 -0.81
N ILE A 267 9.18 49.44 0.27
CA ILE A 267 10.55 49.47 0.78
C ILE A 267 11.21 48.16 0.38
N THR A 268 12.09 48.21 -0.63
CA THR A 268 13.00 47.11 -0.97
C THR A 268 14.29 47.24 -0.16
N GLY A 269 14.62 46.17 0.58
CA GLY A 269 15.99 45.90 1.04
C GLY A 269 16.22 46.09 2.54
N LEU A 270 16.23 44.98 3.28
CA LEU A 270 17.03 44.83 4.49
C LEU A 270 17.63 43.42 4.51
N LYS A 271 18.86 43.31 4.01
CA LYS A 271 19.75 42.19 4.32
C LYS A 271 20.29 42.40 5.75
N ASN A 272 20.36 41.29 6.47
CA ASN A 272 20.85 41.15 7.85
C ASN A 272 22.10 41.97 8.18
N GLY A 273 22.07 42.65 9.33
CA GLY A 273 23.25 43.31 9.91
C GLY A 273 22.98 43.89 11.29
N PHE A 274 23.26 43.10 12.33
CA PHE A 274 23.24 43.53 13.72
C PHE A 274 24.31 44.61 13.96
N LYS A 275 23.92 45.89 14.12
CA LYS A 275 24.74 46.90 14.82
C LYS A 275 23.87 48.07 15.31
N LYS A 276 23.84 48.26 16.64
CA LYS A 276 23.21 49.38 17.35
C LYS A 276 23.55 50.73 16.68
N ARG A 277 22.55 51.45 16.18
CA ARG A 277 22.56 52.93 16.12
C ARG A 277 21.13 53.47 16.31
N THR A 278 21.03 54.44 17.20
CA THR A 278 19.86 55.24 17.53
C THR A 278 19.35 55.99 16.28
N PRO A 279 18.03 56.06 16.02
CA PRO A 279 17.53 56.82 14.88
C PRO A 279 17.49 58.32 15.20
N THR A 280 18.16 59.12 14.38
CA THR A 280 17.95 60.58 14.28
C THR A 280 16.83 60.86 13.30
N LEU A 281 15.83 61.63 13.74
CA LEU A 281 14.79 62.22 12.90
C LEU A 281 15.34 63.48 12.22
N SER A 282 15.22 63.55 10.90
CA SER A 282 15.32 64.81 10.15
C SER A 282 14.09 64.93 9.26
N VAL A 283 13.33 66.00 9.50
CA VAL A 283 12.21 66.47 8.68
C VAL A 283 12.77 67.53 7.74
N GLU A 284 12.59 67.36 6.44
CA GLU A 284 12.72 68.45 5.46
C GLU A 284 11.36 68.72 4.80
N LYS A 285 11.13 70.00 4.50
CA LYS A 285 9.87 70.61 4.08
C LYS A 285 9.45 70.24 2.66
#